data_AF-A0A6B3N0N2-F1
#
_entry.id   AF-A0A6B3N0N2-F1
#
_cell.length_a   1.000
_cell.length_b   1.000
_cell.length_c   1.000
_cell.angle_alpha   90.00
_cell.angle_beta   90.00
_cell.angle_gamma   90.00
#
_symmetry.space_group_name_H-M   'P 1'
#
loop_
_entity.id
_entity.type
_entity.pdbx_description
1 polymer ?
#
loop_
_entity_poly.entity_id
_entity_poly.type
_entity_poly.pdbx_seq_one_letter_code
_entity_poly.pdbx_strand_id
1 'polypeptide(L)' 'LSIIVDRRNKIAHEADMYPTLGLGNRWPINEKLVNDAVDFIEQVVEGIHTVISMH' A
#
# COMPACT_ATOMS: atom_id res chain seq x y z
N LEU A 1 2.56 12.83 -24.46
CA LEU A 1 2.33 12.97 -23.01
C LEU A 1 1.05 12.29 -22.54
N SER A 2 -0.10 12.44 -23.23
CA SER A 2 -1.37 11.81 -22.78
C SER A 2 -1.33 10.28 -22.69
N ILE A 3 -0.77 9.57 -23.68
CA ILE A 3 -0.70 8.09 -23.67
C ILE A 3 -0.03 7.54 -22.41
N ILE A 4 1.00 8.21 -21.90
CA ILE A 4 1.72 7.81 -20.68
C ILE A 4 0.85 8.04 -19.44
N VAL A 5 0.16 9.18 -19.38
CA VAL A 5 -0.77 9.52 -18.30
C VAL A 5 -1.95 8.52 -18.28
N ASP A 6 -2.50 8.23 -19.45
CA ASP A 6 -3.61 7.29 -19.63
C ASP A 6 -3.21 5.87 -19.21
N ARG A 7 -2.00 5.43 -19.58
CA ARG A 7 -1.49 4.11 -19.16
C ARG A 7 -1.23 4.04 -17.66
N ARG A 8 -0.68 5.10 -17.05
CA ARG A 8 -0.45 5.14 -15.59
C ARG A 8 -1.75 5.03 -14.81
N ASN A 9 -2.79 5.76 -15.25
CA ASN A 9 -4.11 5.69 -14.61
C ASN A 9 -4.73 4.30 -14.76
N LYS A 10 -4.57 3.67 -15.93
CA LYS A 10 -5.03 2.29 -16.16
C LYS A 10 -4.30 1.27 -15.27
N ILE A 11 -2.97 1.40 -15.10
CA ILE A 11 -2.20 0.52 -14.21
C ILE A 11 -2.63 0.67 -12.75
N ALA A 12 -2.87 1.89 -12.28
CA ALA A 12 -3.37 2.11 -10.91
C ALA A 12 -4.71 1.41 -10.68
N HIS A 13 -5.63 1.54 -11.65
CA HIS A 13 -6.91 0.85 -11.58
C HIS A 13 -6.79 -0.68 -11.67
N GLU A 14 -5.91 -1.20 -12.53
CA GLU A 14 -5.60 -2.63 -12.63
C GLU A 14 -4.97 -3.17 -11.32
N ALA A 15 -4.12 -2.39 -10.66
CA ALA A 15 -3.44 -2.78 -9.42
C ALA A 15 -4.38 -2.89 -8.22
N ASP A 16 -5.46 -2.12 -8.18
CA ASP A 16 -6.51 -2.21 -7.15
C ASP A 16 -7.29 -3.54 -7.22
N MET A 17 -7.16 -4.29 -8.32
CA MET A 17 -7.88 -5.52 -8.58
C MET A 17 -7.07 -6.74 -8.16
N TYR A 18 -7.70 -7.64 -7.41
CA TYR A 18 -7.15 -8.93 -7.06
C TYR A 18 -6.99 -9.78 -8.34
N PRO A 19 -5.79 -10.26 -8.67
CA PRO A 19 -5.52 -11.04 -9.86
C PRO A 19 -6.06 -12.47 -9.71
N THR A 20 -7.38 -12.59 -9.68
CA THR A 20 -8.09 -13.86 -9.91
C THR A 20 -8.39 -14.01 -11.39
N LEU A 21 -8.95 -15.16 -11.78
CA LEU A 21 -9.28 -15.59 -13.15
C LEU A 21 -10.27 -14.68 -13.92
N GLY A 22 -10.17 -13.35 -13.80
CA GLY A 22 -10.96 -12.37 -14.55
C GLY A 22 -12.26 -11.92 -13.85
N LEU A 23 -12.44 -12.21 -12.56
CA LEU A 23 -13.71 -11.96 -11.85
C LEU A 23 -13.87 -10.54 -11.27
N GLY A 24 -12.87 -9.66 -11.44
CA GLY A 24 -13.04 -8.24 -11.07
C GLY A 24 -13.20 -7.98 -9.57
N ASN A 25 -12.61 -8.82 -8.71
CA ASN A 25 -12.61 -8.56 -7.27
C ASN A 25 -11.49 -7.59 -6.89
N ARG A 26 -11.72 -6.71 -5.91
CA ARG A 26 -10.65 -5.90 -5.29
C ARG A 26 -9.82 -6.76 -4.34
N TRP A 27 -8.61 -6.32 -4.01
CA TRP A 27 -7.81 -6.96 -2.96
C TRP A 27 -8.61 -7.03 -1.64
N PRO A 28 -8.66 -8.20 -0.98
CA PRO A 28 -9.32 -8.29 0.31
C PRO A 28 -8.54 -7.48 1.33
N ILE A 29 -9.19 -6.52 1.99
CA ILE A 29 -8.66 -5.87 3.18
C ILE A 29 -9.28 -6.61 4.37
N ASN A 30 -8.43 -7.09 5.27
CA ASN A 30 -8.85 -7.72 6.51
C ASN A 30 -8.11 -7.10 7.69
N GLU A 31 -8.59 -7.39 8.89
CA GLU A 31 -8.05 -6.83 10.14
C GLU A 31 -6.54 -7.08 10.30
N LYS A 32 -6.06 -8.27 9.89
CA LYS A 32 -4.63 -8.58 9.93
C LYS A 32 -3.81 -7.61 9.08
N LEU A 33 -4.23 -7.32 7.85
CA LEU A 33 -3.53 -6.37 6.97
C LEU A 33 -3.49 -4.96 7.55
N VAL A 34 -4.56 -4.55 8.24
CA VAL A 34 -4.61 -3.25 8.92
C VAL A 34 -3.61 -3.22 10.08
N ASN A 35 -3.63 -4.25 10.93
CA ASN A 35 -2.72 -4.34 12.08
C ASN A 35 -1.26 -4.39 11.63
N ASP A 36 -0.93 -5.23 10.63
CA ASP A 36 0.43 -5.31 10.08
C ASP A 36 0.93 -3.93 9.58
N ALA A 37 0.05 -3.12 8.97
CA ALA A 37 0.39 -1.79 8.49
C ALA A 37 0.58 -0.78 9.62
N VAL A 38 -0.26 -0.85 10.66
CA VAL A 38 -0.15 0.01 11.86
C VAL A 38 1.14 -0.31 12.60
N ASP A 39 1.41 -1.59 12.86
CA ASP A 39 2.62 -2.07 13.55
C ASP A 39 3.89 -1.61 12.84
N PHE A 40 3.90 -1.67 11.50
CA PHE A 40 5.04 -1.19 10.71
C PHE A 40 5.26 0.32 10.89
N ILE A 41 4.19 1.12 10.82
CA ILE A 41 4.29 2.57 10.99
C ILE A 41 4.78 2.91 12.40
N GLU A 42 4.28 2.22 13.43
CA GLU A 42 4.72 2.40 14.82
C GLU A 42 6.22 2.14 14.96
N GLN A 43 6.71 1.00 14.46
CA GLN A 43 8.14 0.67 14.51
C GLN A 43 9.01 1.70 13.78
N VAL A 44 8.55 2.25 12.65
CA VAL A 44 9.28 3.31 11.93
C VAL A 44 9.36 4.58 12.78
N VAL A 45 8.25 5.00 13.39
CA VAL A 45 8.20 6.19 14.23
C VAL A 45 9.07 6.02 15.47
N GLU A 46 8.99 4.87 16.15
CA GLU A 46 9.83 4.54 17.29
C GLU A 46 11.32 4.52 16.93
N GLY A 47 11.66 3.97 15.76
CA GLY A 47 13.03 3.99 15.24
C GLY A 47 13.55 5.41 15.03
N ILE A 48 12.75 6.28 14.39
CA ILE A 48 13.09 7.70 14.20
C ILE A 48 13.26 8.40 15.56
N HIS A 49 12.31 8.20 16.48
CA HIS A 49 12.36 8.79 17.81
C HIS A 49 13.60 8.34 18.58
N THR A 50 13.96 7.06 18.51
CA THR A 50 15.17 6.52 19.14
C THR A 50 16.42 7.21 18.62
N VAL A 51 16.55 7.39 17.30
CA VAL A 51 17.72 8.06 16.69
C VAL A 51 17.83 9.52 17.13
N ILE A 52 16.70 10.23 17.18
CA ILE A 52 16.66 11.66 17.53
C ILE A 52 16.90 11.85 19.03
N SER A 53 16.33 11.00 19.89
CA SER A 53 16.41 11.11 21.35
C SER A 53 17.70 10.54 21.96
N MET A 54 18.56 9.90 21.14
CA MET A 54 19.91 9.46 21.53
C MET A 54 20.99 10.56 21.40
N HIS A 55 20.60 11.78 21.03
CA HIS A 55 21.45 13.00 21.06
C HIS A 55 20.91 13.99 22.09
#